data_AF-A0A919G6P2-F1
#
_entry.id   AF-A0A919G6P2-F1
#
_cell.length_a   1.000
_cell.length_b   1.000
_cell.length_c   1.000
_cell.angle_alpha   90.00
_cell.angle_beta   90.00
_cell.angle_gamma   90.00
#
_symmetry.space_group_name_H-M   'P 1'
#
loop_
_entity.id
_entity.type
_entity.pdbx_description
1 polymer ?
#
loop_
_entity_poly.entity_id
_entity_poly.type
_entity_poly.pdbx_seq_one_letter_code
_entity_poly.pdbx_strand_id
1 'polypeptide(L)' 'MRAVTGRHRRPAEPQPPAHLAVVRSATDGQPVVEEGVVVFPGSTIPYAYRTVHQPDGRCDRYVVRLDPPPPEVPS' A
#
# COMPACT_ATOMS: atom_id res chain seq x y z
N MET A 1 10.44 -13.69 -35.81
CA MET A 1 10.34 -14.17 -34.43
C MET A 1 10.21 -12.96 -33.53
N ARG A 2 9.04 -12.70 -32.91
CA ARG A 2 8.83 -11.50 -32.06
C ARG A 2 9.37 -11.78 -30.67
N ALA A 3 10.35 -10.99 -30.22
CA ALA A 3 10.86 -11.04 -28.85
C ALA A 3 9.79 -10.52 -27.89
N VAL A 4 9.28 -11.40 -27.02
CA VAL A 4 8.49 -11.00 -25.86
C VAL A 4 9.46 -10.50 -24.81
N THR A 5 9.61 -9.19 -24.68
CA THR A 5 10.28 -8.58 -23.53
C THR A 5 9.41 -8.79 -22.31
N GLY A 6 9.69 -9.87 -21.57
CA GLY A 6 9.10 -10.11 -20.26
C GLY A 6 9.32 -8.89 -19.37
N ARG A 7 8.24 -8.28 -18.89
CA ARG A 7 8.30 -7.21 -17.89
C ARG A 7 8.88 -7.84 -16.62
N HIS A 8 10.18 -7.65 -16.38
CA HIS A 8 10.78 -7.96 -15.09
C HIS A 8 10.11 -7.05 -14.05
N ARG A 9 9.11 -7.57 -13.33
CA ARG A 9 8.63 -6.93 -12.11
C ARG A 9 9.80 -6.96 -11.12
N ARG A 10 10.25 -5.79 -10.68
CA ARG A 10 11.14 -5.69 -9.52
C ARG A 10 10.44 -6.42 -8.36
N PRO A 11 11.08 -7.40 -7.72
CA PRO A 11 10.55 -8.01 -6.49
C PRO A 11 10.21 -6.89 -5.50
N ALA A 12 9.08 -7.01 -4.81
CA ALA A 12 8.78 -6.08 -3.72
C ALA A 12 9.96 -6.10 -2.75
N GLU A 13 10.50 -4.92 -2.45
CA GLU A 13 11.50 -4.78 -1.40
C GLU A 13 10.87 -5.34 -0.10
N PRO A 14 11.61 -6.13 0.70
CA PRO A 14 11.07 -6.69 1.92
C PRO A 14 10.51 -5.58 2.79
N GLN A 15 9.20 -5.53 2.95
CA GLN A 15 8.59 -4.54 3.83
C GLN A 15 8.99 -4.89 5.26
N PRO A 16 9.63 -3.96 5.99
CA PRO A 16 9.94 -4.19 7.38
C PRO A 16 8.62 -4.52 8.10
N PRO A 17 8.64 -5.45 9.07
CA PRO A 17 7.46 -5.75 9.85
C PRO A 17 6.85 -4.47 10.44
N ALA A 18 5.52 -4.33 10.39
CA ALA A 18 4.82 -3.13 10.86
C ALA A 18 5.14 -2.73 12.32
N HIS A 19 5.54 -3.69 13.16
CA HIS A 19 5.98 -3.41 14.53
C HIS A 19 7.26 -2.56 14.59
N LEU A 20 8.13 -2.63 13.58
CA LEU A 20 9.32 -1.78 13.51
C LEU A 20 8.97 -0.32 13.18
N ALA A 21 7.93 -0.06 12.40
CA ALA A 21 7.50 1.32 12.12
C ALA A 21 6.97 2.02 13.37
N VAL A 22 6.24 1.31 14.22
CA VAL A 22 5.77 1.81 15.53
C VAL A 22 6.95 2.12 16.45
N VAL A 23 7.92 1.21 16.55
CA VAL A 23 9.12 1.43 17.38
C VAL A 23 9.92 2.62 16.87
N ARG A 24 10.10 2.75 15.56
CA ARG A 24 10.79 3.90 14.96
C ARG A 24 10.06 5.21 15.22
N SER A 25 8.74 5.26 15.03
CA SER A 25 7.99 6.50 15.26
C SER A 25 8.07 6.97 16.70
N ALA A 26 8.04 6.04 17.66
CA ALA A 26 8.19 6.33 19.08
C ALA A 26 9.63 6.76 19.45
N THR A 27 10.64 6.09 18.88
CA THR A 27 12.06 6.34 19.21
C THR A 27 12.56 7.64 18.61
N ASP A 28 12.21 7.92 17.34
CA ASP A 28 12.67 9.10 16.62
C ASP A 28 11.79 10.34 16.93
N GLY A 29 10.64 10.14 17.60
CA GLY A 29 9.69 11.20 17.90
C GLY A 29 9.04 11.81 16.64
N GLN A 30 9.10 11.10 15.50
CA GLN A 30 8.59 11.55 14.21
C GLN A 30 7.58 10.56 13.64
N PRO A 31 6.55 11.02 12.91
CA PRO A 31 5.64 10.11 12.23
C PRO A 31 6.37 9.27 11.19
N VAL A 32 6.07 7.96 11.15
CA VAL A 32 6.55 7.05 10.11
C VAL A 32 5.40 6.71 9.17
N VAL A 33 5.61 6.92 7.88
CA VAL A 33 4.61 6.64 6.83
C VAL A 33 4.98 5.37 6.09
N GLU A 34 4.03 4.44 6.00
CA GLU A 34 4.10 3.27 5.12
C GLU A 34 3.02 3.38 4.05
N GLU A 35 3.41 3.32 2.79
CA GLU A 35 2.49 3.41 1.66
C GLU A 35 2.81 2.38 0.59
N GLY A 36 1.80 2.03 -0.20
CA GLY A 36 1.96 1.07 -1.27
C GLY A 36 0.66 0.69 -1.94
N VAL A 37 0.74 -0.35 -2.78
CA VAL A 37 -0.41 -0.92 -3.47
C VAL A 37 -0.55 -2.38 -3.06
N VAL A 38 -1.76 -2.77 -2.69
CA VAL A 38 -2.10 -4.14 -2.27
C VAL A 38 -3.29 -4.67 -3.07
N VAL A 39 -3.26 -5.97 -3.37
CA VAL A 39 -4.44 -6.73 -3.84
C VAL A 39 -4.79 -7.69 -2.72
N PHE A 40 -5.95 -7.51 -2.10
CA PHE A 40 -6.38 -8.37 -0.99
C PHE A 40 -6.72 -9.78 -1.47
N PRO A 41 -6.49 -10.83 -0.65
CA PRO A 41 -6.95 -12.18 -0.97
C PRO A 41 -8.45 -12.19 -1.32
N GLY A 42 -8.79 -12.81 -2.44
CA GLY A 42 -10.17 -12.85 -2.95
C GLY A 42 -10.62 -11.61 -3.73
N SER A 43 -9.77 -10.61 -3.90
CA SER A 43 -10.02 -9.44 -4.74
C SER A 43 -9.13 -9.45 -5.99
N THR A 44 -9.66 -9.03 -7.13
CA THR A 44 -8.87 -8.69 -8.33
C THR A 44 -8.55 -7.20 -8.42
N ILE A 45 -9.05 -6.42 -7.47
CA ILE A 45 -8.99 -4.97 -7.47
C ILE A 45 -7.77 -4.50 -6.67
N PRO A 46 -6.89 -3.67 -7.25
CA PRO A 46 -5.79 -3.06 -6.52
C PRO A 46 -6.28 -1.89 -5.66
N TYR A 47 -5.67 -1.74 -4.49
CA TYR A 47 -5.90 -0.64 -3.57
C TYR A 47 -4.58 0.07 -3.26
N ALA A 48 -4.56 1.39 -3.29
CA ALA A 48 -3.50 2.17 -2.66
C ALA A 48 -3.79 2.23 -1.16
N TYR A 49 -2.76 2.00 -0.34
CA TYR A 49 -2.85 2.17 1.10
C TYR A 49 -1.82 3.18 1.59
N ARG A 50 -2.15 3.83 2.70
CA ARG A 50 -1.25 4.68 3.48
C ARG A 50 -1.51 4.44 4.96
N THR A 51 -0.48 4.14 5.70
CA THR A 51 -0.49 4.00 7.16
C THR A 51 0.45 5.03 7.76
N VAL A 52 -0.02 5.77 8.76
CA VAL A 52 0.78 6.76 9.51
C VAL A 52 0.90 6.28 10.95
N HIS A 53 2.11 5.94 11.35
CA HIS A 53 2.45 5.61 12.73
C HIS A 53 2.91 6.88 13.45
N GLN A 54 2.14 7.32 14.43
CA GLN A 54 2.42 8.52 15.21
C GLN A 54 3.33 8.18 16.41
N PRO A 55 4.12 9.14 16.92
CA PRO A 55 4.95 8.94 18.12
C PRO A 55 4.14 8.65 19.40
N ASP A 56 2.88 9.11 19.45
CA ASP A 56 1.96 8.88 20.56
C ASP A 56 1.34 7.46 20.58
N GLY A 57 1.73 6.60 19.63
CA GLY A 57 1.22 5.25 19.46
C GLY A 57 -0.07 5.16 18.63
N ARG A 58 -0.63 6.28 18.17
CA ARG A 58 -1.77 6.27 17.24
C ARG A 58 -1.33 5.76 15.86
N CYS A 59 -2.27 5.11 15.18
CA CYS A 59 -2.07 4.60 13.82
C CYS A 59 -3.26 4.98 12.94
N ASP A 60 -3.03 5.87 11.98
CA ASP A 60 -4.04 6.27 10.99
C ASP A 60 -3.88 5.41 9.73
N ARG A 61 -4.97 4.80 9.24
CA ARG A 61 -4.96 3.91 8.07
C ARG A 61 -5.93 4.39 7.02
N TYR A 62 -5.45 4.51 5.79
CA TYR A 62 -6.20 4.92 4.62
C TYR A 62 -6.06 3.88 3.53
N VAL A 63 -7.17 3.56 2.86
CA VAL A 63 -7.21 2.60 1.75
C VAL A 63 -8.14 3.15 0.68
N VAL A 64 -7.65 3.19 -0.57
CA VAL A 64 -8.39 3.72 -1.72
C VAL A 64 -8.34 2.71 -2.85
N ARG A 65 -9.51 2.41 -3.41
CA ARG A 65 -9.70 1.54 -4.58
C ARG A 65 -9.14 2.23 -5.84
N LEU A 66 -8.33 1.53 -6.64
CA LEU A 66 -7.61 2.13 -7.78
C LEU A 66 -8.28 1.90 -9.15
N ASP A 67 -9.25 1.01 -9.26
CA ASP A 67 -10.06 0.89 -10.48
C ASP A 67 -11.25 1.87 -10.45
N PRO A 68 -11.55 2.53 -11.58
CA PRO A 68 -12.72 3.38 -11.67
C PRO A 68 -13.99 2.54 -11.49
N PRO A 69 -15.05 3.10 -10.87
CA PRO A 69 -16.34 2.43 -10.84
C PRO A 69 -16.82 2.16 -12.29
N PRO A 70 -17.65 1.12 -12.51
CA PRO A 70 -18.28 0.91 -13.81
C PRO A 70 -18.96 2.21 -14.27
N PRO A 71 -18.96 2.51 -15.58
CA PRO A 71 -19.69 3.67 -16.08
C PRO A 71 -21.16 3.58 -15.67
N GLU A 72 -21.71 4.68 -15.16
CA GLU A 72 -23.13 4.78 -14.88
C GLU A 72 -23.92 4.58 -16.18
N VAL A 73 -24.81 3.59 -16.20
CA VAL A 73 -25.75 3.43 -17.32
C VAL A 73 -26.93 4.36 -17.05
N PRO A 74 -27.19 5.38 -17.88
CA PRO A 74 -28.37 6.21 -17.70
C PRO A 74 -29.63 5.34 -17.81
N SER A 75 -30.55 5.54 -16.86
CA SER A 75 -31.86 4.86 -16.80
C SER A 75 -32.82 5.36 -17.87
#